data_AF-A0A519RI84-F1
#
_entry.id   AF-A0A519RI84-F1
#
_cell.length_a   1.000
_cell.length_b   1.000
_cell.length_c   1.000
_cell.angle_alpha   90.00
_cell.angle_beta   90.00
_cell.angle_gamma   90.00
#
_symmetry.space_group_name_H-M   'P 1'
#
loop_
_entity.id
_entity.type
_entity.pdbx_description
1 polymer ?
#
loop_
_entity_poly.entity_id
_entity_poly.type
_entity_poly.pdbx_seq_one_letter_code
_entity_poly.pdbx_strand_id
1 'polypeptide(L)'
;FYKGDEKNKNGRWETQKFNVSLYDILMSSFATRDKNIVFQNLDRIREALIDLMTTDQDFIDSIELSTSSVKAVTIRFDKWRMTLDQILGIGSKEVRCFTYALKEELFNANSTCAICNNKIANIDDAAVDHIKQYWTGGKTIPENARLTHRYCNMARPRTDVI
;
A
#
# COMPACT_ATOMS: atom_id res chain seq x y z
N PHE A 1 -19.11 5.36 -5.12
CA PHE A 1 -19.12 4.98 -6.53
C PHE A 1 -20.45 4.30 -6.79
N TYR A 2 -21.18 4.77 -7.81
CA TYR A 2 -22.42 4.15 -8.26
C TYR A 2 -22.08 3.17 -9.36
N LYS A 3 -22.59 1.93 -9.25
CA LYS A 3 -22.43 0.91 -10.29
C LYS A 3 -23.04 1.37 -11.62
N GLY A 4 -22.47 0.89 -12.72
CA GLY A 4 -23.00 1.17 -14.05
C GLY A 4 -24.40 0.62 -14.27
N ASP A 5 -25.13 1.24 -15.19
CA ASP A 5 -26.46 0.83 -15.64
C ASP A 5 -26.53 0.80 -17.18
N GLU A 6 -27.72 0.52 -17.73
CA GLU A 6 -27.92 0.45 -19.19
C GLU A 6 -27.58 1.75 -19.93
N LYS A 7 -27.68 2.90 -19.24
CA LYS A 7 -27.41 4.22 -19.81
C LYS A 7 -25.96 4.63 -19.67
N ASN A 8 -25.30 4.20 -18.59
CA ASN A 8 -23.87 4.41 -18.35
C ASN A 8 -23.23 3.14 -17.79
N LYS A 9 -22.66 2.32 -18.68
CA LYS A 9 -22.02 1.05 -18.34
C LYS A 9 -20.79 1.18 -17.42
N ASN A 10 -20.13 2.35 -17.41
CA ASN A 10 -18.90 2.56 -16.65
C ASN A 10 -19.14 2.94 -15.18
N GLY A 11 -20.39 3.18 -14.78
CA GLY A 11 -20.69 3.75 -13.46
C GLY A 11 -20.18 5.18 -13.32
N ARG A 12 -20.19 5.70 -12.10
CA ARG A 12 -19.67 7.04 -11.81
C ARG A 12 -19.31 7.26 -10.35
N TRP A 13 -18.37 8.18 -10.13
CA TRP A 13 -18.17 8.78 -8.81
C TRP A 13 -19.20 9.88 -8.56
N GLU A 14 -19.67 10.00 -7.31
CA GLU A 14 -20.45 11.16 -6.89
C GLU A 14 -19.53 12.38 -6.87
N THR A 15 -19.97 13.48 -7.50
CA THR A 15 -19.16 14.71 -7.65
C THR A 15 -19.83 15.92 -7.00
N GLN A 16 -21.13 15.84 -6.71
CA GLN A 16 -21.91 16.97 -6.18
C GLN A 16 -22.00 16.95 -4.66
N LYS A 17 -21.97 15.77 -4.04
CA LYS A 17 -22.14 15.62 -2.59
C LYS A 17 -20.96 14.89 -1.97
N PHE A 18 -20.37 15.52 -0.95
CA PHE A 18 -19.37 14.88 -0.12
C PHE A 18 -20.02 13.87 0.83
N ASN A 19 -19.56 12.62 0.81
CA ASN A 19 -20.07 11.59 1.71
C ASN A 19 -19.23 11.57 3.00
N VAL A 20 -19.75 12.23 4.05
CA VAL A 20 -19.12 12.29 5.37
C VAL A 20 -18.96 10.90 5.99
N SER A 21 -19.94 10.01 5.80
CA SER A 21 -19.91 8.66 6.38
C SER A 21 -18.78 7.79 5.82
N LEU A 22 -18.49 7.91 4.52
CA LEU A 22 -17.31 7.30 3.90
C LEU A 22 -16.01 7.93 4.39
N TYR A 23 -15.98 9.25 4.49
CA TYR A 23 -14.79 9.95 4.99
C TYR A 23 -14.43 9.50 6.41
N ASP A 24 -15.43 9.39 7.29
CA ASP A 24 -15.23 9.00 8.69
C ASP A 24 -14.59 7.61 8.82
N ILE A 25 -15.10 6.62 8.10
CA ILE A 25 -14.55 5.25 8.17
C ILE A 25 -13.13 5.18 7.61
N LEU A 26 -12.83 5.93 6.55
CA LEU A 26 -11.50 5.95 5.94
C LEU A 26 -10.49 6.65 6.86
N MET A 27 -10.84 7.83 7.37
CA MET A 27 -9.97 8.60 8.26
C MET A 27 -9.72 7.85 9.57
N SER A 28 -10.77 7.32 10.19
CA SER A 28 -10.65 6.56 11.42
C SER A 28 -9.78 5.30 11.22
N SER A 29 -10.00 4.59 10.12
CA SER A 29 -9.24 3.37 9.84
C SER A 29 -7.79 3.65 9.56
N PHE A 30 -7.44 4.66 8.76
CA PHE A 30 -6.03 4.93 8.43
C PHE A 30 -5.26 5.63 9.53
N ALA A 31 -5.93 6.26 10.50
CA ALA A 31 -5.29 6.88 11.65
C ALA A 31 -4.45 5.90 12.50
N THR A 32 -4.77 4.61 12.47
CA THR A 32 -4.14 3.59 13.32
C THR A 32 -3.28 2.58 12.55
N ARG A 33 -3.14 2.72 11.22
CA ARG A 33 -2.43 1.74 10.38
C ARG A 33 -1.05 2.23 9.97
N ASP A 34 -0.14 1.29 9.75
CA ASP A 34 1.17 1.62 9.18
C ASP A 34 0.99 2.15 7.75
N LYS A 35 1.44 3.38 7.55
CA LYS A 35 1.37 4.07 6.25
C LYS A 35 1.87 3.19 5.11
N ASN A 36 2.99 2.49 5.27
CA ASN A 36 3.59 1.78 4.15
C ASN A 36 2.81 0.51 3.80
N ILE A 37 2.28 -0.22 4.79
CA ILE A 37 1.42 -1.38 4.52
C ILE A 37 0.16 -0.94 3.76
N VAL A 38 -0.41 0.22 4.11
CA VAL A 38 -1.53 0.82 3.39
C VAL A 38 -1.15 1.14 1.94
N PHE A 39 -0.01 1.82 1.71
CA PHE A 39 0.45 2.15 0.34
C PHE A 39 0.78 0.92 -0.50
N GLN A 40 1.35 -0.14 0.09
CA GLN A 40 1.62 -1.40 -0.61
C GLN A 40 0.36 -2.10 -1.12
N ASN A 41 -0.78 -1.86 -0.47
CA ASN A 41 -2.06 -2.47 -0.81
C ASN A 41 -3.04 -1.46 -1.42
N LEU A 42 -2.58 -0.30 -1.90
CA LEU A 42 -3.45 0.82 -2.29
C LEU A 42 -4.52 0.42 -3.31
N ASP A 43 -4.15 -0.31 -4.36
CA ASP A 43 -5.10 -0.76 -5.37
C ASP A 43 -6.11 -1.75 -4.79
N ARG A 44 -5.67 -2.70 -3.96
CA ARG A 44 -6.56 -3.69 -3.31
C ARG A 44 -7.54 -3.00 -2.36
N ILE A 45 -7.08 -2.03 -1.59
CA ILE A 45 -7.92 -1.22 -0.69
C ILE A 45 -8.96 -0.43 -1.48
N ARG A 46 -8.54 0.19 -2.59
CA ARG A 46 -9.43 0.96 -3.47
C ARG A 46 -10.51 0.07 -4.08
N GLU A 47 -10.12 -1.06 -4.67
CA GLU A 47 -11.07 -1.98 -5.31
C GLU A 47 -12.04 -2.58 -4.29
N ALA A 48 -11.56 -2.96 -3.10
CA ALA A 48 -12.43 -3.49 -2.06
C ALA A 48 -13.44 -2.46 -1.52
N LEU A 49 -13.05 -1.18 -1.45
CA LEU A 49 -13.99 -0.11 -1.12
C LEU A 49 -15.06 0.04 -2.21
N ILE A 50 -14.67 0.00 -3.50
CA ILE A 50 -15.61 0.10 -4.62
C ILE A 50 -16.59 -1.09 -4.61
N ASP A 51 -16.08 -2.30 -4.34
CA ASP A 51 -16.91 -3.50 -4.21
C ASP A 51 -17.96 -3.32 -3.12
N LEU A 52 -17.58 -2.96 -1.89
CA LEU A 52 -18.53 -2.65 -0.81
C LEU A 52 -19.57 -1.59 -1.19
N MET A 53 -19.16 -0.55 -1.90
CA MET A 53 -20.06 0.52 -2.37
C MET A 53 -21.04 0.09 -3.48
N THR A 54 -20.88 -1.10 -4.06
CA THR A 54 -21.67 -1.53 -5.22
C THR A 54 -22.38 -2.86 -5.02
N THR A 55 -21.88 -3.71 -4.12
CA THR A 55 -22.36 -5.09 -3.94
C THR A 55 -22.98 -5.34 -2.55
N ASP A 56 -22.61 -4.56 -1.53
CA ASP A 56 -23.08 -4.76 -0.15
C ASP A 56 -24.20 -3.76 0.22
N GLN A 57 -25.46 -4.20 0.16
CA GLN A 57 -26.61 -3.31 0.37
C GLN A 57 -26.66 -2.73 1.80
N ASP A 58 -26.30 -3.51 2.82
CA ASP A 58 -26.27 -3.00 4.20
C ASP A 58 -25.23 -1.87 4.34
N PHE A 59 -24.07 -2.03 3.70
CA PHE A 59 -23.05 -0.99 3.66
C PHE A 59 -23.53 0.24 2.90
N ILE A 60 -24.10 0.06 1.71
CA ILE A 60 -24.65 1.14 0.87
C ILE A 60 -25.70 1.92 1.67
N ASP A 61 -26.68 1.23 2.27
CA ASP A 61 -27.71 1.87 3.06
C ASP A 61 -27.12 2.63 4.25
N SER A 62 -26.09 2.07 4.90
CA SER A 62 -25.45 2.72 6.05
C SER A 62 -24.65 4.00 5.73
N ILE A 63 -24.34 4.23 4.44
CA ILE A 63 -23.66 5.44 3.95
C ILE A 63 -24.57 6.38 3.15
N GLU A 64 -25.80 5.97 2.82
CA GLU A 64 -26.77 6.77 2.06
C GLU A 64 -28.04 7.14 2.86
N LEU A 65 -28.49 6.29 3.78
CA LEU A 65 -29.76 6.41 4.49
C LEU A 65 -29.55 6.41 6.01
N SER A 66 -30.14 7.39 6.70
CA SER A 66 -30.15 7.44 8.18
C SER A 66 -28.77 7.20 8.82
N THR A 67 -27.74 7.82 8.21
CA THR A 67 -26.32 7.54 8.46
C THR A 67 -25.84 7.92 9.87
N SER A 68 -26.63 8.70 10.60
CA SER A 68 -26.40 9.09 12.00
C SER A 68 -26.94 8.09 13.02
N SER A 69 -27.69 7.07 12.60
CA SER A 69 -28.16 6.02 13.51
C SER A 69 -27.00 5.15 14.01
N VAL A 70 -27.05 4.73 15.28
CA VAL A 70 -26.03 3.84 15.89
C VAL A 70 -25.86 2.57 15.05
N LYS A 71 -26.97 2.00 14.57
CA LYS A 71 -26.95 0.81 13.70
C LYS A 71 -26.16 1.06 12.41
N ALA A 72 -26.44 2.15 11.69
CA ALA A 72 -25.72 2.50 10.47
C ALA A 72 -24.23 2.76 10.75
N VAL A 73 -23.91 3.40 11.87
CA VAL A 73 -22.52 3.62 12.30
C VAL A 73 -21.80 2.30 12.51
N THR A 74 -22.35 1.41 13.33
CA THR A 74 -21.74 0.10 13.60
C THR A 74 -21.53 -0.69 12.30
N ILE A 75 -22.55 -0.76 11.43
CA ILE A 75 -22.47 -1.53 10.18
C ILE A 75 -21.34 -1.03 9.27
N ARG A 76 -21.26 0.27 8.97
CA ARG A 76 -20.23 0.77 8.06
C ARG A 76 -18.82 0.61 8.61
N PHE A 77 -18.64 0.83 9.92
CA PHE A 77 -17.34 0.71 10.56
C PHE A 77 -16.89 -0.75 10.61
N ASP A 78 -17.76 -1.67 10.97
CA ASP A 78 -17.40 -3.09 11.06
C ASP A 78 -17.12 -3.70 9.69
N LYS A 79 -18.00 -3.49 8.70
CA LYS A 79 -17.78 -4.00 7.34
C LYS A 79 -16.48 -3.49 6.75
N TRP A 80 -16.24 -2.18 6.81
CA TRP A 80 -14.99 -1.60 6.32
C TRP A 80 -13.76 -2.11 7.08
N ARG A 81 -13.82 -2.15 8.42
CA ARG A 81 -12.71 -2.64 9.24
C ARG A 81 -12.36 -4.09 8.90
N MET A 82 -13.35 -4.96 8.80
CA MET A 82 -13.15 -6.38 8.45
C MET A 82 -12.52 -6.52 7.07
N THR A 83 -13.03 -5.80 6.07
CA THR A 83 -12.46 -5.80 4.71
C THR A 83 -11.02 -5.29 4.71
N LEU A 84 -10.75 -4.19 5.41
CA LEU A 84 -9.40 -3.63 5.48
C LEU A 84 -8.43 -4.57 6.21
N ASP A 85 -8.84 -5.16 7.33
CA ASP A 85 -8.02 -6.13 8.08
C ASP A 85 -7.73 -7.40 7.26
N GLN A 86 -8.67 -7.87 6.43
CA GLN A 86 -8.44 -8.99 5.51
C GLN A 86 -7.37 -8.67 4.46
N ILE A 87 -7.32 -7.42 3.98
CA ILE A 87 -6.33 -6.99 2.98
C ILE A 87 -4.95 -6.81 3.62
N LEU A 88 -4.89 -6.17 4.78
CA LEU A 88 -3.64 -5.86 5.48
C LEU A 88 -3.07 -7.09 6.22
N GLY A 89 -3.89 -8.08 6.53
CA GLY A 89 -3.51 -9.28 7.28
C GLY A 89 -3.21 -9.01 8.76
N ILE A 90 -2.78 -10.06 9.48
CA ILE A 90 -2.20 -9.92 10.82
C ILE A 90 -0.83 -9.27 10.63
N GLY A 91 -0.74 -7.96 10.83
CA GLY A 91 0.45 -7.17 10.60
C GLY A 91 1.66 -7.68 11.36
N SER A 92 2.47 -8.52 10.72
CA SER A 92 3.86 -8.64 11.12
C SER A 92 4.55 -7.35 10.71
N LYS A 93 5.24 -6.72 11.66
CA LYS A 93 6.03 -5.52 11.39
C LYS A 93 7.17 -5.92 10.45
N GLU A 94 6.97 -5.76 9.15
CA GLU A 94 8.02 -6.06 8.19
C GLU A 94 9.22 -5.13 8.44
N VAL A 95 10.38 -5.74 8.63
CA VAL A 95 11.63 -5.00 8.80
C VAL A 95 11.92 -4.28 7.48
N ARG A 96 12.06 -2.95 7.51
CA ARG A 96 12.27 -2.15 6.28
C ARG A 96 13.73 -2.11 5.84
N CYS A 97 14.65 -2.36 6.76
CA CYS A 97 16.08 -2.27 6.52
C CYS A 97 16.68 -3.68 6.41
N PHE A 98 17.52 -3.88 5.41
CA PHE A 98 18.37 -5.05 5.36
C PHE A 98 19.40 -5.03 6.49
N THR A 99 19.84 -6.21 6.94
CA THR A 99 20.85 -6.34 7.99
C THR A 99 22.24 -5.99 7.44
N TYR A 100 23.14 -5.59 8.34
CA TYR A 100 24.54 -5.37 7.98
C TYR A 100 25.22 -6.66 7.48
N ALA A 101 24.87 -7.82 8.07
CA ALA A 101 25.36 -9.12 7.61
C ALA A 101 25.04 -9.38 6.13
N LEU A 102 23.79 -9.11 5.69
CA LEU A 102 23.43 -9.26 4.28
C LEU A 102 24.20 -8.29 3.37
N LYS A 103 24.51 -7.08 3.88
CA LYS A 103 25.33 -6.11 3.16
C LYS A 103 26.75 -6.64 2.94
N GLU A 104 27.37 -7.22 3.97
CA GLU A 104 28.70 -7.84 3.86
C GLU A 104 28.70 -9.03 2.89
N GLU A 105 27.70 -9.91 2.98
CA GLU A 105 27.53 -11.05 2.08
C GLU A 105 27.46 -10.60 0.61
N LEU A 106 26.59 -9.63 0.31
CA LEU A 106 26.44 -9.10 -1.05
C LEU A 106 27.71 -8.41 -1.55
N PHE A 107 28.38 -7.63 -0.69
CA PHE A 107 29.61 -6.92 -1.05
C PHE A 107 30.77 -7.87 -1.34
N ASN A 108 30.93 -8.92 -0.52
CA ASN A 108 31.96 -9.93 -0.68
C ASN A 108 31.71 -10.83 -1.90
N ALA A 109 30.43 -11.11 -2.20
CA ALA A 109 30.06 -11.89 -3.39
C ALA A 109 30.29 -11.12 -4.69
N ASN A 110 29.82 -9.87 -4.77
CA ASN A 110 30.04 -8.99 -5.91
C ASN A 110 29.93 -7.52 -5.51
N SER A 111 31.07 -6.84 -5.42
CA SER A 111 31.16 -5.41 -5.08
C SER A 111 30.75 -4.46 -6.23
N THR A 112 29.99 -4.92 -7.22
CA THR A 112 29.51 -4.09 -8.33
C THR A 112 28.15 -3.49 -8.02
N CYS A 113 27.99 -2.19 -8.22
CA CYS A 113 26.70 -1.51 -8.05
C CYS A 113 25.71 -1.98 -9.13
N ALA A 114 24.56 -2.50 -8.73
CA ALA A 114 23.51 -2.99 -9.64
C ALA A 114 22.76 -1.88 -10.42
N ILE A 115 23.02 -0.60 -10.14
CA ILE A 115 22.40 0.54 -10.85
C ILE A 115 23.33 1.10 -11.92
N CYS A 116 24.59 1.37 -11.57
CA CYS A 116 25.55 2.01 -12.49
C CYS A 116 26.61 1.05 -13.03
N ASN A 117 26.60 -0.21 -12.60
CA ASN A 117 27.55 -1.27 -12.99
C ASN A 117 29.03 -0.97 -12.69
N ASN A 118 29.31 0.06 -11.90
CA ASN A 118 30.66 0.38 -11.44
C ASN A 118 30.98 -0.34 -10.13
N LYS A 119 32.25 -0.69 -9.94
CA LYS A 119 32.75 -1.29 -8.70
C LYS A 119 32.68 -0.30 -7.54
N ILE A 120 32.18 -0.78 -6.41
CA ILE A 120 32.15 -0.08 -5.12
C ILE A 120 33.46 -0.38 -4.40
N ALA A 121 34.23 0.67 -4.07
CA ALA A 121 35.56 0.52 -3.48
C ALA A 121 35.52 0.17 -1.99
N ASN A 122 34.59 0.77 -1.24
CA ASN A 122 34.43 0.57 0.19
C ASN A 122 32.99 0.14 0.51
N ILE A 123 32.83 -0.83 1.42
CA ILE A 123 31.53 -1.22 1.95
C ILE A 123 30.76 -0.04 2.56
N ASP A 124 31.45 0.97 3.11
CA ASP A 124 30.82 2.18 3.65
C ASP A 124 30.11 3.04 2.58
N ASP A 125 30.56 2.92 1.32
CA ASP A 125 29.96 3.57 0.16
C ASP A 125 28.85 2.74 -0.47
N ALA A 126 28.65 1.50 0.01
CA ALA A 126 27.59 0.61 -0.42
C ALA A 126 26.29 0.81 0.38
N ALA A 127 25.16 0.57 -0.27
CA ALA A 127 23.83 0.44 0.30
C ALA A 127 23.16 -0.82 -0.24
N VAL A 128 22.34 -1.47 0.59
CA VAL A 128 21.45 -2.54 0.14
C VAL A 128 20.07 -1.93 -0.09
N ASP A 129 19.56 -2.08 -1.31
CA ASP A 129 18.25 -1.58 -1.74
C ASP A 129 17.38 -2.73 -2.24
N HIS A 130 16.07 -2.49 -2.29
CA HIS A 130 15.12 -3.41 -2.90
C HIS A 130 15.18 -3.37 -4.43
N ILE A 131 15.18 -4.53 -5.09
CA ILE A 131 15.03 -4.66 -6.55
C ILE A 131 13.65 -4.10 -6.93
N LYS A 132 12.59 -4.78 -6.47
CA LYS A 132 11.23 -4.23 -6.47
C LYS A 132 11.07 -3.31 -5.27
N GLN A 133 10.76 -2.04 -5.51
CA GLN A 133 10.67 -1.03 -4.47
C GLN A 133 9.66 -1.41 -3.38
N TYR A 134 10.02 -1.16 -2.11
CA TYR A 134 9.21 -1.53 -0.96
C TYR A 134 7.76 -1.01 -1.05
N TRP A 135 7.56 0.24 -1.49
CA TRP A 135 6.22 0.85 -1.61
C TRP A 135 5.36 0.28 -2.75
N THR A 136 5.97 -0.43 -3.71
CA THR A 136 5.26 -1.16 -4.77
C THR A 136 4.96 -2.62 -4.40
N GLY A 137 5.17 -2.98 -3.13
CA GLY A 137 5.00 -4.34 -2.61
C GLY A 137 6.27 -5.20 -2.70
N GLY A 138 7.46 -4.59 -2.76
CA GLY A 138 8.72 -5.30 -2.59
C GLY A 138 8.93 -5.71 -1.13
N LYS A 139 9.28 -6.98 -0.89
CA LYS A 139 9.55 -7.51 0.45
C LYS A 139 11.01 -7.31 0.85
N THR A 140 11.31 -7.13 2.14
CA THR A 140 12.69 -7.10 2.66
C THR A 140 13.20 -8.53 2.87
N ILE A 141 13.48 -9.20 1.77
CA ILE A 141 14.03 -10.56 1.73
C ILE A 141 15.31 -10.56 0.87
N PRO A 142 16.28 -11.47 1.12
CA PRO A 142 17.53 -11.51 0.36
C PRO A 142 17.33 -11.56 -1.15
N GLU A 143 16.28 -12.23 -1.63
CA GLU A 143 15.97 -12.39 -3.05
C GLU A 143 15.54 -11.07 -3.72
N ASN A 144 15.04 -10.12 -2.92
CA ASN A 144 14.67 -8.78 -3.39
C ASN A 144 15.76 -7.76 -3.05
N ALA A 145 16.92 -8.17 -2.54
CA ALA A 145 18.02 -7.28 -2.18
C ALA A 145 19.00 -7.11 -3.33
N ARG A 146 19.57 -5.92 -3.46
CA ARG A 146 20.72 -5.65 -4.35
C ARG A 146 21.70 -4.69 -3.72
N LEU A 147 22.97 -4.84 -4.10
CA LEU A 147 24.04 -3.93 -3.72
C LEU A 147 24.11 -2.73 -4.65
N THR A 148 24.21 -1.53 -4.10
CA THR A 148 24.25 -0.26 -4.84
C THR A 148 25.22 0.71 -4.19
N HIS A 149 25.70 1.71 -4.92
CA HIS A 149 26.30 2.88 -4.27
C HIS A 149 25.23 3.63 -3.48
N ARG A 150 25.59 4.22 -2.33
CA ARG A 150 24.69 5.07 -1.54
C ARG A 150 24.10 6.20 -2.38
N TYR A 151 24.92 6.85 -3.19
CA TYR A 151 24.48 7.91 -4.11
C TYR A 151 23.46 7.41 -5.13
N CYS A 152 23.76 6.30 -5.82
CA CYS A 152 22.85 5.73 -6.83
C CYS A 152 21.51 5.33 -6.22
N ASN A 153 21.51 4.78 -5.00
CA ASN A 153 20.28 4.46 -4.28
C ASN A 153 19.45 5.71 -3.98
N MET A 154 20.10 6.77 -3.48
CA MET A 154 19.41 8.03 -3.15
C MET A 154 18.89 8.77 -4.39
N ALA A 155 19.59 8.68 -5.52
CA ALA A 155 19.20 9.31 -6.79
C ALA A 155 18.13 8.51 -7.55
N ARG A 156 17.71 7.34 -7.05
CA ARG A 156 16.81 6.44 -7.75
C ARG A 156 15.40 7.06 -7.91
N PRO A 157 14.82 7.05 -9.13
CA PRO A 157 13.44 7.50 -9.36
C PRO A 157 12.41 6.67 -8.61
N ARG A 158 11.29 7.29 -8.22
CA ARG A 158 10.19 6.60 -7.50
C ARG A 158 9.35 5.65 -8.37
N THR A 159 9.52 5.72 -9.69
CA THR A 159 8.74 4.98 -10.70
C THR A 159 9.64 4.08 -11.55
N ASP A 160 10.74 3.63 -10.97
CA ASP A 160 11.77 2.87 -11.67
C ASP A 160 11.24 1.46 -11.97
N VAL A 161 10.83 1.24 -13.23
CA VAL A 161 10.38 -0.06 -13.76
C VAL A 161 11.64 -0.80 -14.19
N ILE A 162 12.02 -1.86 -13.46
CA ILE A 162 13.06 -2.80 -13.90
C ILE A 162 12.46 -3.69 -14.97
#